data_AF-A0A510K425-F1
#
_entry.id   AF-A0A510K425-F1
#
_cell.length_a   1.000
_cell.length_b   1.000
_cell.length_c   1.000
_cell.angle_alpha   90.00
_cell.angle_beta   90.00
_cell.angle_gamma   90.00
#
_symmetry.space_group_name_H-M   'P 1'
#
loop_
_entity.id
_entity.type
_entity.pdbx_description
1 polymer ?
#
loop_
_entity_poly.entity_id
_entity_poly.type
_entity_poly.pdbx_seq_one_letter_code
_entity_poly.pdbx_strand_id
1 'polypeptide(L)'
;MRKRNELIWFLPLCFVFLSLIMIKFCTPRINEKYIVEAIKRENIELFVDTKGTVQAKDLINIGLDIDMGVDNIYFKQGDKVKKGDVIIRFSDYQNQDLINQLNIRNAELAVKKSQLRYLREQYK
;
A
#
# COMPACT_ATOMS: atom_id res chain seq x y z
N MET A 1 -97.90 23.60 -39.73
CA MET A 1 -97.24 22.26 -39.73
C MET A 1 -96.04 22.27 -40.68
N ARG A 2 -94.89 21.80 -40.18
CA ARG A 2 -93.74 21.20 -40.90
C ARG A 2 -92.82 22.10 -41.77
N LYS A 3 -91.93 22.88 -41.14
CA LYS A 3 -90.58 23.16 -41.70
C LYS A 3 -89.58 22.31 -40.92
N ARG A 4 -89.29 21.10 -41.40
CA ARG A 4 -88.49 20.12 -40.67
C ARG A 4 -87.62 19.32 -41.65
N ASN A 5 -86.84 20.05 -42.44
CA ASN A 5 -86.05 19.51 -43.55
C ASN A 5 -84.73 20.30 -43.70
N GLU A 6 -84.77 21.64 -43.54
CA GLU A 6 -83.60 22.53 -43.64
C GLU A 6 -82.57 22.27 -42.53
N LEU A 7 -83.02 21.97 -41.30
CA LEU A 7 -82.15 21.77 -40.13
C LEU A 7 -81.32 20.48 -40.19
N ILE A 8 -81.81 19.45 -40.90
CA ILE A 8 -81.13 18.15 -41.03
C ILE A 8 -79.89 18.29 -41.92
N TRP A 9 -79.92 19.19 -42.91
CA TRP A 9 -78.77 19.47 -43.78
C TRP A 9 -77.63 20.21 -43.04
N PHE A 10 -77.95 21.06 -42.05
CA PHE A 10 -76.95 21.79 -41.26
C PHE A 10 -76.29 20.95 -40.15
N LEU A 11 -76.87 19.81 -39.77
CA LEU A 11 -76.34 18.93 -38.72
C LEU A 11 -74.91 18.42 -39.01
N PRO A 12 -74.59 17.85 -40.18
CA PRO A 12 -73.21 17.42 -40.47
C PRO A 12 -72.24 18.61 -40.57
N LEU A 13 -72.69 19.75 -41.09
CA LEU A 13 -71.87 20.96 -41.20
C LEU A 13 -71.52 21.53 -39.83
N CYS A 14 -72.49 21.51 -38.90
CA CYS A 14 -72.29 21.90 -37.51
C CYS A 14 -71.32 20.93 -36.80
N PHE A 15 -71.41 19.62 -37.07
CA PHE A 15 -70.51 18.63 -36.49
C PHE A 15 -69.06 18.78 -36.97
N VAL A 16 -68.86 19.09 -38.27
CA VAL A 16 -67.54 19.40 -38.84
C VAL A 16 -66.98 20.71 -38.28
N PHE A 17 -67.83 21.70 -38.07
CA PHE A 17 -67.40 22.96 -37.45
C PHE A 17 -67.02 22.76 -35.97
N LEU A 18 -67.77 21.92 -35.25
CA LEU A 18 -67.49 21.58 -33.85
C LEU A 18 -66.17 20.81 -33.70
N SER A 19 -65.85 19.91 -34.65
CA SER A 19 -64.59 19.16 -34.63
C SER A 19 -63.39 20.06 -34.92
N LEU A 20 -63.50 21.03 -35.83
CA LEU A 20 -62.46 22.02 -36.10
C LEU A 20 -62.18 22.94 -34.90
N ILE A 21 -63.23 23.33 -34.17
CA ILE A 21 -63.09 24.13 -32.95
C ILE A 21 -62.37 23.32 -31.85
N MET A 22 -62.74 22.05 -31.67
CA MET A 22 -62.09 21.16 -30.70
C MET A 22 -60.59 20.99 -30.98
N ILE A 23 -60.19 20.79 -32.23
CA ILE A 23 -58.76 20.62 -32.59
C ILE A 23 -57.98 21.90 -32.28
N LYS A 24 -58.55 23.09 -32.57
CA LYS A 24 -57.86 24.37 -32.34
C LYS A 24 -57.75 24.75 -30.86
N PHE A 25 -58.72 24.34 -30.04
CA PHE A 25 -58.73 24.66 -28.62
C PHE A 25 -57.99 23.63 -27.75
N CYS A 26 -57.85 22.39 -28.24
CA CYS A 26 -57.30 21.28 -27.46
C CYS A 26 -55.80 20.99 -27.72
N THR A 27 -55.10 21.80 -28.52
CA THR A 27 -53.63 21.73 -28.58
C THR A 27 -53.03 22.51 -27.40
N PRO A 28 -52.49 21.84 -26.36
CA PRO A 28 -51.82 22.54 -25.27
C PRO A 28 -50.59 23.26 -25.83
N ARG A 29 -50.51 24.57 -25.59
CA ARG A 29 -49.28 25.32 -25.88
C ARG A 29 -48.24 24.90 -24.84
N ILE A 30 -47.26 24.11 -25.28
CA ILE A 30 -46.11 23.70 -24.47
C ILE A 30 -45.26 24.95 -24.21
N ASN A 31 -45.61 25.70 -23.17
CA ASN A 31 -44.83 26.84 -22.67
C ASN A 31 -43.91 26.36 -21.55
N GLU A 32 -42.97 25.48 -21.90
CA GLU A 32 -41.93 25.09 -20.97
C GLU A 32 -40.89 26.22 -20.91
N LYS A 33 -40.91 26.99 -19.82
CA LYS A 33 -39.89 27.98 -19.53
C LYS A 33 -38.71 27.28 -18.86
N TYR A 34 -37.62 27.10 -19.57
CA TYR A 34 -36.39 26.56 -19.01
C TYR A 34 -35.55 27.67 -18.37
N ILE A 35 -35.04 27.39 -17.17
CA ILE A 35 -34.01 28.23 -16.55
C ILE A 35 -32.69 27.82 -17.20
N VAL A 36 -32.12 28.72 -18.01
CA VAL A 36 -30.81 28.54 -18.64
C VAL A 36 -29.80 29.40 -17.93
N GLU A 37 -28.68 28.81 -17.52
CA GLU A 37 -27.55 29.51 -16.95
C GLU A 37 -26.31 29.26 -17.81
N ALA A 38 -25.53 30.32 -18.08
CA ALA A 38 -24.33 30.21 -18.88
C ALA A 38 -23.23 29.50 -18.07
N ILE A 39 -22.81 28.33 -18.53
CA ILE A 39 -21.76 27.54 -17.87
C ILE A 39 -20.43 28.31 -17.97
N LYS A 40 -19.83 28.63 -16.82
CA LYS A 40 -18.48 29.17 -16.71
C LYS A 40 -17.51 28.02 -16.43
N ARG A 41 -16.35 28.04 -17.09
CA ARG A 41 -15.27 27.11 -16.79
C ARG A 41 -14.52 27.63 -15.57
N GLU A 42 -14.67 26.94 -14.46
CA GLU A 42 -13.96 27.19 -13.22
C GLU A 42 -13.27 25.90 -12.76
N ASN A 43 -12.18 26.04 -12.02
CA ASN A 43 -11.47 24.89 -11.46
C ASN A 43 -12.23 24.40 -10.22
N ILE A 44 -12.59 23.11 -10.21
CA ILE A 44 -13.24 22.47 -9.08
C ILE A 44 -12.21 21.55 -8.42
N GLU A 45 -11.91 21.80 -7.15
CA GLU A 45 -11.05 20.93 -6.36
C GLU A 45 -11.91 19.91 -5.62
N LEU A 46 -11.69 18.61 -5.91
CA LEU A 46 -12.36 17.51 -5.23
C LEU A 46 -11.43 16.98 -4.13
N PHE A 47 -11.79 17.22 -2.88
CA PHE A 47 -11.11 16.63 -1.73
C PHE A 47 -11.73 15.26 -1.41
N VAL A 48 -10.90 14.22 -1.47
CA VAL A 48 -11.31 12.85 -1.12
C VAL A 48 -10.63 12.45 0.17
N ASP A 49 -11.41 12.08 1.18
CA ASP A 49 -10.89 11.60 2.46
C ASP A 49 -10.40 10.16 2.34
N THR A 50 -9.08 9.97 2.32
CA THR A 50 -8.44 8.66 2.31
C THR A 50 -7.72 8.38 3.62
N LYS A 51 -7.85 7.17 4.14
CA LYS A 51 -7.06 6.68 5.28
C LYS A 51 -5.85 5.91 4.75
N GLY A 52 -4.66 6.33 5.16
CA GLY A 52 -3.41 5.61 4.88
C GLY A 52 -2.70 5.22 6.16
N THR A 53 -1.96 4.11 6.14
CA THR A 53 -1.04 3.74 7.22
C THR A 53 0.34 4.27 6.88
N VAL A 54 1.01 4.86 7.88
CA VAL A 54 2.39 5.32 7.75
C VAL A 54 3.34 4.23 8.23
N GLN A 55 4.42 4.00 7.48
CA GLN A 55 5.46 3.03 7.84
C GLN A 55 6.84 3.70 7.73
N ALA A 56 7.81 3.18 8.49
CA ALA A 56 9.19 3.60 8.36
C ALA A 56 9.69 3.26 6.95
N LYS A 57 10.43 4.20 6.33
CA LYS A 57 11.00 4.00 4.99
C LYS A 57 11.94 2.80 4.96
N ASP A 58 12.83 2.72 5.95
CA ASP A 58 13.85 1.68 6.07
C ASP A 58 13.82 1.14 7.51
N LEU A 59 13.66 -0.19 7.65
CA LEU A 59 13.71 -0.89 8.93
C LEU A 59 14.74 -2.01 8.82
N ILE A 60 15.72 -2.03 9.73
CA ILE A 60 16.79 -3.04 9.74
C ILE A 60 16.75 -3.73 11.09
N ASN A 61 16.58 -5.05 11.08
CA ASN A 61 16.71 -5.88 12.27
C ASN A 61 18.17 -6.28 12.43
N ILE A 62 18.76 -5.91 13.56
CA ILE A 62 20.16 -6.18 13.90
C ILE A 62 20.18 -7.38 14.84
N GLY A 63 20.92 -8.42 14.49
CA GLY A 63 21.07 -9.63 15.28
C GLY A 63 22.26 -10.46 14.81
N LEU A 64 22.62 -11.46 15.60
CA LEU A 64 23.61 -12.47 15.23
C LEU A 64 22.90 -13.79 14.95
N ASP A 65 23.48 -14.60 14.05
CA ASP A 65 23.01 -15.96 13.75
C ASP A 65 23.61 -17.01 14.70
N ILE A 66 24.37 -16.56 15.71
CA ILE A 66 25.05 -17.42 16.67
C ILE A 66 24.70 -16.98 18.09
N ASP A 67 24.52 -17.97 18.97
CA ASP A 67 24.24 -17.75 20.39
C ASP A 67 25.49 -17.24 21.11
N MET A 68 25.62 -15.92 21.21
CA MET A 68 26.68 -15.25 21.98
C MET A 68 26.10 -14.44 23.13
N GLY A 69 26.87 -14.35 24.22
CA GLY A 69 26.56 -13.45 25.31
C GLY A 69 26.64 -11.98 24.89
N VAL A 70 25.91 -11.11 25.60
CA VAL A 70 25.98 -9.66 25.42
C VAL A 70 26.82 -9.06 26.54
N ASP A 71 27.93 -8.42 26.19
CA ASP A 71 28.79 -7.74 27.16
C ASP A 71 28.25 -6.36 27.49
N ASN A 72 27.92 -5.58 26.46
CA ASN A 72 27.49 -4.19 26.62
C ASN A 72 26.43 -3.78 25.59
N ILE A 73 25.48 -2.96 26.03
CA ILE A 73 24.49 -2.29 25.18
C ILE A 73 24.67 -0.78 25.39
N TYR A 74 25.04 -0.07 24.32
CA TYR A 74 25.43 1.35 24.41
C TYR A 74 24.26 2.33 24.23
N PHE A 75 23.15 1.87 23.64
CA PHE A 75 21.99 2.72 23.32
C PHE A 75 20.70 2.07 23.80
N LYS A 76 19.75 2.91 24.20
CA LYS A 76 18.42 2.50 24.64
C LYS A 76 17.38 2.74 23.55
N GLN A 77 16.19 2.18 23.74
CA GLN A 77 15.08 2.40 22.84
C GLN A 77 14.74 3.90 22.76
N GLY A 78 14.66 4.42 21.53
CA GLY A 78 14.38 5.84 21.26
C GLY A 78 15.62 6.70 21.03
N ASP A 79 16.82 6.19 21.31
CA ASP A 79 18.06 6.91 21.06
C ASP A 79 18.35 7.04 19.57
N LYS A 80 18.95 8.17 19.18
CA LYS A 80 19.40 8.43 17.81
C LYS A 80 20.83 7.92 17.63
N VAL A 81 21.03 7.07 16.64
CA VAL A 81 22.34 6.52 16.26
C VAL A 81 22.78 7.05 14.90
N LYS A 82 24.09 7.19 14.69
CA LYS A 82 24.68 7.52 13.38
C LYS A 82 25.29 6.28 12.75
N LYS A 83 25.47 6.33 11.42
CA LYS A 83 26.14 5.26 10.69
C LYS A 83 27.57 5.12 11.20
N GLY A 84 27.91 3.92 11.67
CA GLY A 84 29.22 3.58 12.23
C GLY A 84 29.28 3.52 13.75
N ASP A 85 28.22 3.94 14.44
CA ASP A 85 28.15 3.81 15.90
C ASP A 85 28.02 2.34 16.31
N VAL A 86 28.78 1.93 17.33
CA VAL A 86 28.70 0.58 17.90
C VAL A 86 27.53 0.54 18.89
N ILE A 87 26.50 -0.25 18.57
CA ILE A 87 25.26 -0.28 19.34
C ILE A 87 25.32 -1.34 20.46
N ILE A 88 25.89 -2.52 20.14
CA ILE A 88 25.97 -3.68 21.01
C ILE A 88 27.38 -4.27 20.88
N ARG A 89 27.98 -4.65 22.02
CA ARG A 89 29.18 -5.48 22.07
C ARG A 89 28.80 -6.86 22.58
N PHE A 90 29.07 -7.87 21.78
CA PHE A 90 28.92 -9.27 22.17
C PHE A 90 30.18 -9.78 22.84
N SER A 91 30.03 -10.76 23.72
CA SER A 91 31.14 -11.46 24.35
C SER A 91 31.99 -12.12 23.27
N ASP A 92 33.30 -11.86 23.26
CA ASP A 92 34.21 -12.66 22.47
C ASP A 92 34.11 -14.11 22.92
N TYR A 93 33.81 -15.02 22.00
CA TYR A 93 33.95 -16.47 22.24
C TYR A 93 35.44 -16.83 22.28
N GLN A 94 36.17 -16.34 23.28
CA GLN A 94 37.48 -16.87 23.61
C GLN A 94 37.26 -18.07 24.51
N ASN A 95 36.98 -19.20 23.85
CA ASN A 95 36.92 -20.48 24.53
C ASN A 95 38.34 -20.83 24.98
N GLN A 96 38.75 -20.31 26.15
CA GLN A 96 40.09 -20.49 26.70
C GLN A 96 40.46 -21.97 26.80
N ASP A 97 39.46 -22.82 27.01
CA ASP A 97 39.63 -24.27 26.97
C ASP A 97 40.10 -24.75 25.59
N LEU A 98 39.49 -24.27 24.50
CA LEU A 98 39.93 -24.60 23.13
C LEU A 98 41.36 -24.11 22.86
N ILE A 99 41.70 -22.90 23.29
CA ILE A 99 43.06 -22.35 23.13
C ILE A 99 44.08 -23.20 23.90
N ASN A 100 43.74 -23.59 25.13
CA ASN A 100 44.59 -24.45 25.95
C ASN A 100 44.75 -25.85 25.33
N GLN A 101 43.66 -26.43 24.82
CA GLN A 101 43.71 -27.71 24.10
C GLN A 101 44.60 -27.62 22.86
N LEU A 102 44.49 -26.57 22.05
CA LEU A 102 45.34 -26.35 20.88
C LEU A 102 46.83 -26.24 21.28
N ASN A 103 47.13 -25.51 22.34
CA ASN A 103 48.50 -25.37 22.85
C ASN A 103 49.09 -26.72 23.29
N ILE A 104 48.32 -27.53 24.03
CA ILE A 104 48.75 -28.87 24.45
C ILE A 104 49.00 -29.76 23.23
N ARG A 105 48.08 -29.77 22.25
CA ARG A 105 48.24 -30.58 21.03
C ARG A 105 49.46 -30.16 20.22
N ASN A 106 49.74 -28.88 20.12
CA ASN A 106 50.93 -28.38 19.44
C ASN A 106 52.22 -28.80 20.17
N ALA A 107 52.23 -28.78 21.51
CA ALA A 107 53.35 -29.27 22.31
C ALA A 107 53.56 -30.78 22.11
N GLU A 108 52.49 -31.58 22.15
CA GLU A 108 52.56 -33.02 21.89
C GLU A 108 53.09 -33.34 20.48
N LEU A 109 52.64 -32.58 19.47
CA LEU A 109 53.12 -32.73 18.09
C LEU A 109 54.62 -32.42 17.98
N ALA A 110 55.11 -31.38 18.66
CA ALA A 110 56.52 -31.03 18.66
C ALA A 110 57.38 -32.15 19.28
N VAL A 111 56.93 -32.73 20.40
CA VAL A 111 57.60 -33.86 21.07
C VAL A 111 57.61 -35.09 20.18
N LYS A 112 56.48 -35.49 19.60
CA LYS A 112 56.44 -36.65 18.68
C LYS A 112 57.34 -36.43 17.47
N LYS A 113 57.40 -35.22 16.93
CA LYS A 113 58.27 -34.88 15.80
C LYS A 113 59.76 -34.95 16.17
N SER A 114 60.14 -34.59 17.39
CA SER A 114 61.54 -34.73 17.84
C SER A 114 61.90 -36.21 18.05
N GLN A 115 61.01 -36.99 18.65
CA GLN A 115 61.19 -38.45 18.81
C GLN A 115 61.37 -39.16 17.46
N LEU A 116 60.51 -38.86 16.49
CA LEU A 116 60.62 -39.42 15.14
C LEU A 116 61.95 -39.06 14.45
N ARG A 117 62.47 -37.86 14.71
CA ARG A 117 63.77 -37.43 14.15
C ARG A 117 64.93 -38.23 14.76
N TYR A 118 64.92 -38.39 16.08
CA TYR A 118 65.91 -39.21 16.79
C TYR A 118 65.88 -40.66 16.31
N LEU A 119 64.70 -41.28 16.23
CA LEU A 119 64.53 -42.64 15.71
C LEU A 119 65.05 -42.75 14.27
N ARG A 120 64.74 -41.79 13.40
CA ARG A 120 65.23 -41.78 12.01
C ARG A 120 66.76 -41.68 11.92
N GLU A 121 67.42 -41.00 12.86
CA GLU A 121 68.88 -40.92 12.93
C GLU A 121 69.53 -42.22 13.44
N GLN A 122 68.86 -42.94 14.35
CA GLN A 122 69.35 -44.21 14.90
C GLN A 122 69.34 -45.38 13.90
N TYR A 123 68.40 -45.38 12.95
CA TYR A 123 68.27 -46.43 11.92
C TYR A 123 68.87 -46.02 10.57
N LYS A 124 69.79 -45.04 10.58
CA LYS A 124 70.50 -44.54 9.39
C LYS A 124 71.96 -44.99 9.43
#